data_AF-A0A9W8ZYY2-F1
#
_entry.id   AF-A0A9W8ZYY2-F1
#
_cell.length_a   1.000
_cell.length_b   1.000
_cell.length_c   1.000
_cell.angle_alpha   90.00
_cell.angle_beta   90.00
_cell.angle_gamma   90.00
#
_symmetry.space_group_name_H-M   'P 1'
#
loop_
_entity.id
_entity.type
_entity.pdbx_description
1 polymer ?
#
loop_
_entity_poly.entity_id
_entity_poly.type
_entity_poly.pdbx_seq_one_letter_code
_entity_poly.pdbx_strand_id
1 'polypeptide(L)'
;MRPLCSLLARTKYVHFRQPEAFVRRLSRFPPVILPTKPLPHQNKPISWLDDQFQNEHWLSNDHALMFDPTVETLHQLIRENKFTTAHRVRCRLQDQGKDIPHDMLFLDAALGEINTLSPATYHAFYGWLNLIPAKHIVKTSERNPFRLFGSLYRSGKPSQDLEAIFGMVKIASSKGYFFEVVERVFPLMVRLVKPASSLDLMLEFEKGYLDYIIALEPQNAKRHASLARETLILELCKGKGRWLKMAVKLLKRSKQKGISVSSEVSELVKALAYNEKAG
;
A
#
# COMPACT_ATOMS: atom_id res chain seq x y z
N MET A 1 -52.60 -7.57 3.25
CA MET A 1 -51.87 -8.86 3.18
C MET A 1 -51.63 -9.23 1.72
N ARG A 2 -50.38 -9.16 1.26
CA ARG A 2 -49.86 -9.74 0.01
C ARG A 2 -48.41 -10.20 0.29
N PRO A 3 -47.95 -11.35 -0.25
CA PRO A 3 -46.67 -11.93 0.14
C PRO A 3 -45.51 -11.31 -0.65
N LEU A 4 -44.44 -10.97 0.07
CA LEU A 4 -43.12 -10.64 -0.46
C LEU A 4 -42.36 -11.95 -0.70
N CYS A 5 -42.22 -12.34 -1.97
CA CYS A 5 -41.34 -13.43 -2.40
C CYS A 5 -40.30 -12.93 -3.41
N SER A 6 -39.06 -13.31 -3.11
CA SER A 6 -37.92 -13.52 -4.02
C SER A 6 -37.44 -12.36 -4.90
N LEU A 7 -36.47 -11.61 -4.38
CA LEU A 7 -35.44 -10.91 -5.15
C LEU A 7 -34.06 -11.31 -4.63
N LEU A 8 -33.72 -12.59 -4.75
CA LEU A 8 -32.33 -13.05 -4.68
C LEU A 8 -31.70 -12.86 -6.06
N ALA A 9 -31.13 -11.67 -6.26
CA ALA A 9 -30.31 -11.37 -7.41
C ALA A 9 -29.10 -12.32 -7.44
N ARG A 10 -29.01 -13.13 -8.50
CA ARG A 10 -27.81 -13.87 -8.90
C ARG A 10 -26.70 -12.88 -9.23
N THR A 11 -25.88 -12.51 -8.26
CA THR A 11 -24.58 -11.88 -8.52
C THR A 11 -23.67 -12.94 -9.16
N LYS A 12 -23.39 -12.78 -10.46
CA LYS A 12 -22.35 -13.54 -11.14
C LYS A 12 -21.03 -13.29 -10.40
N TYR A 13 -20.52 -14.30 -9.70
CA TYR A 13 -19.20 -14.27 -9.11
C TYR A 13 -18.18 -14.09 -10.24
N VAL A 14 -17.61 -12.90 -10.34
CA VAL A 14 -16.42 -12.68 -11.16
C VAL A 14 -15.33 -13.60 -10.62
N HIS A 15 -14.94 -14.60 -11.41
CA HIS A 15 -13.84 -15.49 -11.08
C HIS A 15 -12.55 -14.66 -10.98
N PHE A 16 -12.19 -14.26 -9.77
CA PHE A 16 -10.88 -13.71 -9.48
C PHE A 16 -9.82 -14.76 -9.84
N ARG A 17 -9.06 -14.49 -10.91
CA ARG A 17 -7.86 -15.27 -11.23
C ARG A 17 -6.92 -15.28 -10.02
N GLN A 18 -6.31 -16.44 -9.82
CA GLN A 18 -5.69 -16.96 -8.60
C GLN A 18 -5.06 -15.94 -7.62
N PRO A 19 -5.46 -15.96 -6.33
CA PRO A 19 -4.92 -15.11 -5.27
C PRO A 19 -3.41 -15.20 -5.03
N GLU A 20 -2.79 -16.34 -5.35
CA GLU A 20 -1.34 -16.53 -5.16
C GLU A 20 -0.51 -15.72 -6.15
N ALA A 21 -0.95 -15.64 -7.41
CA ALA A 21 -0.30 -14.79 -8.41
C ALA A 21 -0.37 -13.31 -8.00
N PHE A 22 -1.49 -12.90 -7.41
CA PHE A 22 -1.69 -11.54 -6.89
C PHE A 22 -0.75 -11.20 -5.72
N VAL A 23 -0.65 -12.05 -4.69
CA VAL A 23 0.30 -11.84 -3.58
C VAL A 23 1.73 -11.87 -4.08
N ARG A 24 2.06 -12.77 -5.02
CA ARG A 24 3.39 -12.80 -5.65
C ARG A 24 3.69 -11.51 -6.40
N ARG A 25 2.75 -10.95 -7.16
CA ARG A 25 2.94 -9.63 -7.81
C ARG A 25 3.16 -8.53 -6.78
N LEU A 26 2.38 -8.51 -5.68
CA LEU A 26 2.56 -7.55 -4.60
C LEU A 26 3.93 -7.68 -3.89
N SER A 27 4.43 -8.90 -3.75
CA SER A 27 5.76 -9.17 -3.20
C SER A 27 6.91 -8.79 -4.15
N ARG A 28 6.66 -8.76 -5.47
CA ARG A 28 7.62 -8.33 -6.50
C ARG A 28 7.77 -6.82 -6.58
N PHE A 29 6.82 -6.05 -6.05
CA PHE A 29 7.08 -4.62 -5.81
C PHE A 29 8.18 -4.55 -4.74
N PRO A 30 9.32 -3.89 -5.04
CA PRO A 30 10.48 -3.93 -4.18
C PRO A 30 10.12 -3.48 -2.76
N PRO A 31 10.64 -4.14 -1.70
CA PRO A 31 10.67 -3.52 -0.39
C PRO A 31 11.46 -2.22 -0.55
N VAL A 32 10.84 -1.15 -0.07
CA VAL A 32 11.32 0.23 -0.22
C VAL A 32 12.80 0.36 0.16
N ILE A 33 13.55 1.10 -0.66
CA ILE A 33 14.77 1.77 -0.23
C ILE A 33 14.33 3.04 0.49
N LEU A 34 14.51 3.10 1.81
CA LEU A 34 14.72 4.38 2.49
C LEU A 34 16.23 4.43 2.76
N PRO A 35 16.95 5.51 2.39
CA PRO A 35 16.64 6.88 2.84
C PRO A 35 16.78 7.98 1.77
N THR A 36 16.42 9.23 2.12
CA THR A 36 16.69 10.47 1.35
C THR A 36 18.17 10.90 1.32
N LYS A 37 19.07 10.07 1.86
CA LYS A 37 20.53 10.05 1.69
C LYS A 37 20.96 8.59 1.73
N PRO A 38 22.00 8.12 1.00
CA PRO A 38 22.39 6.72 1.01
C PRO A 38 22.78 6.24 2.43
N LEU A 39 22.30 5.05 2.84
CA LEU A 39 22.88 4.32 3.97
C LEU A 39 24.37 4.08 3.67
N PRO A 40 25.27 4.15 4.67
CA PRO A 40 26.67 3.84 4.45
C PRO A 40 26.79 2.42 3.85
N HIS A 41 27.44 2.33 2.68
CA HIS A 41 27.77 1.12 1.91
C HIS A 41 26.80 0.61 0.80
N GLN A 42 25.86 1.40 0.27
CA GLN A 42 25.05 0.99 -0.90
C GLN A 42 25.42 1.77 -2.18
N ASN A 43 26.22 1.14 -3.06
CA ASN A 43 26.57 1.67 -4.39
C ASN A 43 25.81 0.90 -5.48
N LYS A 44 24.61 1.37 -5.85
CA LYS A 44 24.06 1.42 -7.24
C LYS A 44 22.52 1.58 -7.24
N PRO A 45 21.96 2.53 -8.00
CA PRO A 45 20.53 2.53 -8.34
C PRO A 45 20.23 1.37 -9.31
N ILE A 46 19.13 0.66 -9.08
CA ILE A 46 18.61 -0.36 -10.00
C ILE A 46 17.74 0.37 -11.04
N SER A 47 18.14 0.31 -12.32
CA SER A 47 17.30 0.71 -13.45
C SER A 47 16.19 -0.32 -13.62
N TRP A 48 14.92 0.10 -13.49
CA TRP A 48 13.75 -0.78 -13.62
C TRP A 48 13.04 -0.63 -14.97
N LEU A 49 13.64 0.11 -15.93
CA LEU A 49 12.93 0.64 -17.09
C LEU A 49 13.21 -0.05 -18.43
N ASP A 50 13.95 -1.17 -18.48
CA ASP A 50 14.39 -1.67 -19.79
C ASP A 50 13.36 -2.45 -20.63
N ASP A 51 12.23 -2.95 -20.10
CA ASP A 51 11.47 -3.98 -20.85
C ASP A 51 9.97 -3.72 -21.20
N GLN A 52 9.33 -2.60 -20.82
CA GLN A 52 7.86 -2.47 -21.06
C GLN A 52 7.34 -1.21 -21.76
N PHE A 53 8.19 -0.25 -22.11
CA PHE A 53 7.72 1.05 -22.66
C PHE A 53 8.20 1.38 -24.09
N GLN A 54 8.66 0.39 -24.87
CA GLN A 54 9.01 0.59 -26.30
C GLN A 54 7.81 0.73 -27.26
N ASN A 55 6.64 1.16 -26.80
CA ASN A 55 5.54 1.49 -27.71
C ASN A 55 5.67 2.95 -28.17
N GLU A 56 6.34 3.14 -29.31
CA GLU A 56 6.83 4.41 -29.90
C GLU A 56 5.77 5.44 -30.35
N HIS A 57 4.48 5.28 -30.01
CA HIS A 57 3.43 6.10 -30.62
C HIS A 57 3.05 7.40 -29.88
N TRP A 58 3.80 7.83 -28.86
CA TRP A 58 3.44 8.98 -27.99
C TRP A 58 4.28 10.25 -28.19
N LEU A 59 5.06 10.33 -29.26
CA LEU A 59 5.92 11.46 -29.62
C LEU A 59 5.11 12.58 -30.31
N SER A 60 4.21 13.24 -29.57
CA SER A 60 3.57 14.47 -30.03
C SER A 60 4.07 15.65 -29.19
N ASN A 61 4.92 16.49 -29.80
CA ASN A 61 5.19 17.90 -29.48
C ASN A 61 5.40 18.32 -28.00
N ASP A 62 6.02 17.50 -27.16
CA ASP A 62 6.45 17.95 -25.83
C ASP A 62 7.81 18.67 -25.93
N HIS A 63 7.80 19.97 -26.22
CA HIS A 63 9.00 20.83 -26.14
C HIS A 63 9.66 20.79 -24.75
N ALA A 64 8.91 20.42 -23.70
CA ALA A 64 9.44 20.20 -22.35
C ALA A 64 10.49 19.07 -22.28
N LEU A 65 10.53 18.18 -23.27
CA LEU A 65 11.51 17.10 -23.36
C LEU A 65 12.79 17.49 -24.14
N MET A 66 12.84 18.70 -24.71
CA MET A 66 14.04 19.20 -25.40
C MET A 66 15.07 19.79 -24.45
N PHE A 67 14.67 20.19 -23.24
CA PHE A 67 15.56 20.75 -22.23
C PHE A 67 16.01 19.68 -21.23
N ASP A 68 17.19 19.89 -20.62
CA ASP A 68 17.68 19.04 -19.55
C ASP A 68 16.67 19.02 -18.39
N PRO A 69 16.11 17.85 -18.03
CA PRO A 69 15.08 17.80 -16.99
C PRO A 69 15.68 18.18 -15.63
N THR A 70 14.98 19.05 -14.91
CA THR A 70 15.30 19.41 -13.52
C THR A 70 14.13 19.11 -12.57
N VAL A 71 14.41 19.06 -11.27
CA VAL A 71 13.38 18.87 -10.23
C VAL A 71 12.41 20.06 -10.22
N GLU A 72 12.89 21.27 -10.51
CA GLU A 72 12.07 22.48 -10.63
C GLU A 72 11.08 22.37 -11.79
N THR A 73 11.52 21.89 -12.95
CA THR A 73 10.64 21.62 -14.09
C THR A 73 9.59 20.57 -13.72
N LEU A 74 9.99 19.50 -13.01
CA LEU A 74 9.07 18.48 -12.53
C LEU A 74 8.00 19.08 -11.59
N HIS A 75 8.41 19.88 -10.61
CA HIS A 75 7.50 20.55 -9.69
C HIS A 75 6.55 21.51 -10.42
N GLN A 76 7.06 22.27 -11.40
CA GLN A 76 6.24 23.18 -12.20
C GLN A 76 5.15 22.42 -12.98
N LEU A 77 5.52 21.31 -13.63
CA LEU A 77 4.55 20.50 -14.40
C LEU A 77 3.45 19.91 -13.51
N ILE A 78 3.79 19.50 -12.28
CA ILE A 78 2.79 18.99 -11.32
C ILE A 78 1.83 20.10 -10.90
N ARG A 79 2.33 21.31 -10.61
CA ARG A 79 1.49 22.47 -10.28
C ARG A 79 0.57 22.88 -11.44
N GLU A 80 1.01 22.69 -12.67
CA GLU A 80 0.21 22.92 -13.88
C GLU A 80 -0.75 21.76 -14.21
N ASN A 81 -0.85 20.73 -13.36
CA ASN A 81 -1.64 19.51 -13.59
C ASN A 81 -1.26 18.73 -14.86
N LYS A 82 -0.03 18.90 -15.37
CA LYS A 82 0.51 18.19 -16.54
C LYS A 82 1.14 16.86 -16.12
N PHE A 83 0.36 15.98 -15.48
CA PHE A 83 0.86 14.77 -14.82
C PHE A 83 1.55 13.78 -15.77
N THR A 84 1.03 13.61 -17.00
CA THR A 84 1.65 12.74 -18.00
C THR A 84 3.05 13.22 -18.40
N THR A 85 3.21 14.52 -18.67
CA THR A 85 4.52 15.11 -18.99
C THR A 85 5.44 15.09 -17.76
N ALA A 86 4.91 15.38 -16.56
CA ALA A 86 5.64 15.27 -15.31
C ALA A 86 6.17 13.84 -15.09
N HIS A 87 5.38 12.81 -15.40
CA HIS A 87 5.80 11.42 -15.28
C HIS A 87 6.99 11.10 -16.19
N ARG A 88 6.98 11.59 -17.43
CA ARG A 88 8.10 11.44 -18.37
C ARG A 88 9.37 12.12 -17.84
N VAL A 89 9.24 13.35 -17.31
CA VAL A 89 10.35 14.07 -16.69
C VAL A 89 10.90 13.31 -15.49
N ARG A 90 10.03 12.76 -14.63
CA ARG A 90 10.43 11.92 -13.49
C ARG A 90 11.24 10.71 -13.94
N CYS A 91 10.76 9.95 -14.93
CA CYS A 91 11.49 8.80 -15.45
C CYS A 91 12.88 9.20 -15.95
N ARG A 92 12.99 10.28 -16.74
CA ARG A 92 14.29 10.77 -17.21
C ARG A 92 15.23 11.20 -16.10
N LEU A 93 14.73 11.87 -15.06
CA LEU A 93 15.54 12.20 -13.87
C LEU A 93 16.09 10.93 -13.20
N GLN A 94 15.25 9.89 -13.08
CA GLN A 94 15.64 8.60 -12.52
C GLN A 94 16.65 7.85 -13.40
N ASP A 95 16.46 7.86 -14.72
CA ASP A 95 17.38 7.24 -15.70
C ASP A 95 18.75 7.94 -15.68
N GLN A 96 18.78 9.23 -15.41
CA GLN A 96 20.00 10.02 -15.20
C GLN A 96 20.62 9.82 -13.81
N GLY A 97 20.01 9.00 -12.94
CA GLY A 97 20.47 8.79 -11.56
C GLY A 97 20.35 10.02 -10.66
N LYS A 98 19.54 11.02 -11.03
CA LYS A 98 19.31 12.20 -10.21
C LYS A 98 18.40 11.85 -9.03
N ASP A 99 18.80 12.26 -7.83
CA ASP A 99 17.96 12.12 -6.64
C ASP A 99 16.79 13.11 -6.70
N ILE A 100 15.57 12.60 -6.50
CA ILE A 100 14.36 13.41 -6.48
C ILE A 100 13.96 13.58 -5.01
N PRO A 101 14.01 14.81 -4.46
CA PRO A 101 13.68 15.04 -3.07
C PRO A 101 12.22 14.65 -2.82
N HIS A 102 11.94 14.13 -1.63
CA HIS A 102 10.58 13.80 -1.26
C HIS A 102 9.80 15.06 -0.91
N ASP A 103 8.60 15.21 -1.47
CA ASP A 103 7.77 16.41 -1.30
C ASP A 103 6.28 16.03 -1.27
N MET A 104 5.49 16.79 -0.52
CA MET A 104 4.04 16.63 -0.49
C MET A 104 3.38 16.97 -1.84
N LEU A 105 4.04 17.76 -2.70
CA LEU A 105 3.55 18.07 -4.05
C LEU A 105 3.29 16.81 -4.90
N PHE A 106 4.04 15.73 -4.70
CA PHE A 106 3.83 14.47 -5.43
C PHE A 106 2.53 13.76 -5.08
N LEU A 107 1.86 14.17 -3.99
CA LEU A 107 0.52 13.71 -3.66
C LEU A 107 -0.48 14.07 -4.77
N ASP A 108 -0.41 15.28 -5.30
CA ASP A 108 -1.33 15.75 -6.35
C ASP A 108 -1.14 14.95 -7.63
N ALA A 109 0.11 14.63 -7.99
CA ALA A 109 0.43 13.76 -9.11
C ALA A 109 -0.12 12.33 -8.90
N ALA A 110 0.06 11.76 -7.71
CA ALA A 110 -0.50 10.45 -7.38
C ALA A 110 -2.05 10.44 -7.42
N LEU A 111 -2.70 11.51 -6.97
CA LEU A 111 -4.15 11.68 -7.05
C LEU A 111 -4.64 11.83 -8.50
N GLY A 112 -3.88 12.53 -9.35
CA GLY A 112 -4.17 12.67 -10.78
C GLY A 112 -4.23 11.34 -11.51
N GLU A 113 -3.33 10.40 -11.16
CA GLU A 113 -3.29 9.05 -11.75
C GLU A 113 -4.47 8.16 -11.32
N ILE A 114 -5.19 8.49 -10.24
CA ILE A 114 -6.27 7.63 -9.72
C ILE A 114 -7.36 7.37 -10.78
N ASN A 115 -7.71 8.41 -11.54
CA ASN A 115 -8.80 8.33 -12.50
C ASN A 115 -8.44 7.51 -13.75
N THR A 116 -7.15 7.27 -13.97
CA THR A 116 -6.59 6.52 -15.10
C THR A 116 -5.97 5.19 -14.65
N LEU A 117 -6.28 4.73 -13.43
CA LEU A 117 -5.71 3.52 -12.87
C LEU A 117 -6.07 2.29 -13.71
N SER A 118 -5.01 1.58 -14.09
CA SER A 118 -5.03 0.32 -14.81
C SER A 118 -3.76 -0.44 -14.46
N PRO A 119 -3.68 -1.76 -14.71
CA PRO A 119 -2.45 -2.50 -14.51
C PRO A 119 -1.21 -1.89 -15.18
N ALA A 120 -1.39 -1.18 -16.31
CA ALA A 120 -0.31 -0.49 -17.01
C ALA A 120 0.15 0.80 -16.30
N THR A 121 -0.73 1.47 -15.56
CA THR A 121 -0.46 2.78 -14.92
C THR A 121 -0.12 2.66 -13.43
N TYR A 122 -0.23 1.48 -12.82
CA TYR A 122 0.15 1.25 -11.42
C TYR A 122 1.60 1.64 -11.11
N HIS A 123 2.53 1.42 -12.04
CA HIS A 123 3.92 1.82 -11.88
C HIS A 123 4.09 3.35 -11.79
N ALA A 124 3.33 4.11 -12.58
CA ALA A 124 3.33 5.58 -12.51
C ALA A 124 2.82 6.04 -11.14
N PHE A 125 1.66 5.50 -10.73
CA PHE A 125 1.02 5.75 -9.44
C PHE A 125 1.95 5.45 -8.25
N TYR A 126 2.53 4.25 -8.18
CA TYR A 126 3.47 3.89 -7.11
C TYR A 126 4.74 4.71 -7.14
N GLY A 127 5.24 5.07 -8.33
CA GLY A 127 6.39 5.96 -8.46
C GLY A 127 6.14 7.32 -7.81
N TRP A 128 4.93 7.88 -7.93
CA TRP A 128 4.55 9.12 -7.25
C TRP A 128 4.41 8.92 -5.73
N LEU A 129 3.74 7.85 -5.30
CA LEU A 129 3.59 7.55 -3.88
C LEU A 129 4.94 7.37 -3.16
N ASN A 130 5.95 6.82 -3.85
CA ASN A 130 7.28 6.67 -3.29
C ASN A 130 7.99 8.00 -3.05
N LEU A 131 7.63 9.07 -3.75
CA LEU A 131 8.19 10.41 -3.55
C LEU A 131 7.46 11.22 -2.45
N ILE A 132 6.35 10.70 -1.92
CA ILE A 132 5.68 11.31 -0.75
C ILE A 132 6.59 11.16 0.48
N PRO A 133 6.78 12.21 1.30
CA PRO A 133 7.65 12.15 2.47
C PRO A 133 7.21 11.10 3.48
N ALA A 134 8.18 10.57 4.22
CA ALA A 134 7.93 9.68 5.33
C ALA A 134 7.38 10.43 6.54
N LYS A 135 6.68 9.74 7.44
CA LYS A 135 5.93 10.35 8.54
C LYS A 135 6.77 11.21 9.48
N HIS A 136 8.03 10.85 9.74
CA HIS A 136 8.93 11.63 10.62
C HIS A 136 9.46 12.92 9.97
N ILE A 137 9.35 13.06 8.65
CA ILE A 137 9.78 14.27 7.92
C ILE A 137 8.64 15.31 7.91
N VAL A 138 7.40 14.83 7.83
CA VAL A 138 6.19 15.65 7.77
C VAL A 138 5.99 16.39 9.09
N LYS A 139 5.76 17.71 9.03
CA LYS A 139 5.50 18.54 10.21
C LYS A 139 4.20 18.07 10.89
N THR A 140 4.15 18.10 12.22
CA THR A 140 3.00 17.63 13.01
C THR A 140 1.66 18.28 12.63
N SER A 141 1.69 19.49 12.05
CA SER A 141 0.50 20.21 11.57
C SER A 141 -0.08 19.69 10.25
N GLU A 142 0.69 18.94 9.47
CA GLU A 142 0.28 18.47 8.16
C GLU A 142 -0.57 17.20 8.26
N ARG A 143 -1.63 17.13 7.45
CA ARG A 143 -2.54 15.98 7.44
C ARG A 143 -1.86 14.78 6.78
N ASN A 144 -2.16 13.58 7.27
CA ASN A 144 -1.68 12.34 6.64
C ASN A 144 -2.06 12.30 5.14
N PRO A 145 -1.08 12.25 4.21
CA PRO A 145 -1.31 12.28 2.76
C PRO A 145 -2.16 11.12 2.27
N PHE A 146 -2.02 9.95 2.89
CA PHE A 146 -2.73 8.74 2.49
C PHE A 146 -4.23 8.79 2.82
N ARG A 147 -4.68 9.81 3.56
CA ARG A 147 -6.12 10.00 3.84
C ARG A 147 -6.91 10.38 2.59
N LEU A 148 -6.29 11.02 1.60
CA LEU A 148 -6.96 11.55 0.42
C LEU A 148 -7.33 10.47 -0.60
N PHE A 149 -6.69 9.30 -0.54
CA PHE A 149 -7.01 8.13 -1.36
C PHE A 149 -8.30 7.41 -0.91
N GLY A 150 -9.12 8.06 -0.07
CA GLY A 150 -10.45 7.60 0.30
C GLY A 150 -11.35 7.28 -0.91
N SER A 151 -11.12 7.99 -2.03
CA SER A 151 -11.77 7.77 -3.31
C SER A 151 -11.51 6.38 -3.89
N LEU A 152 -10.31 5.81 -3.74
CA LEU A 152 -9.97 4.45 -4.22
C LEU A 152 -10.85 3.38 -3.56
N TYR A 153 -11.23 3.59 -2.31
CA TYR A 153 -12.04 2.64 -1.56
C TYR A 153 -13.54 2.82 -1.78
N ARG A 154 -13.95 4.03 -2.20
CA ARG A 154 -15.35 4.47 -2.31
C ARG A 154 -15.86 4.47 -3.76
N SER A 155 -14.97 4.52 -4.75
CA SER A 155 -15.34 4.39 -6.17
C SER A 155 -15.98 3.02 -6.41
N GLY A 156 -16.96 2.94 -7.31
CA GLY A 156 -17.95 1.85 -7.34
C GLY A 156 -17.42 0.43 -7.63
N LYS A 157 -16.12 0.24 -7.91
CA LYS A 157 -15.51 -1.06 -8.24
C LYS A 157 -14.14 -1.25 -7.58
N PRO A 158 -14.03 -1.18 -6.24
CA PRO A 158 -12.73 -1.30 -5.56
C PRO A 158 -12.10 -2.69 -5.70
N SER A 159 -12.87 -3.68 -6.19
CA SER A 159 -12.35 -4.99 -6.60
C SER A 159 -11.40 -4.92 -7.78
N GLN A 160 -11.58 -3.96 -8.70
CA GLN A 160 -10.70 -3.80 -9.87
C GLN A 160 -9.35 -3.20 -9.47
N ASP A 161 -9.34 -2.37 -8.42
CA ASP A 161 -8.16 -1.62 -7.98
C ASP A 161 -7.49 -2.19 -6.73
N LEU A 162 -7.79 -3.44 -6.35
CA LEU A 162 -7.19 -4.08 -5.16
C LEU A 162 -5.66 -4.07 -5.19
N GLU A 163 -5.07 -4.23 -6.38
CA GLU A 163 -3.62 -4.19 -6.55
C GLU A 163 -3.07 -2.78 -6.23
N ALA A 164 -3.65 -1.73 -6.82
CA ALA A 164 -3.33 -0.33 -6.50
C ALA A 164 -3.48 -0.03 -5.00
N ILE A 165 -4.61 -0.44 -4.42
CA ILE A 165 -4.95 -0.21 -3.02
C ILE A 165 -3.92 -0.87 -2.10
N PHE A 166 -3.59 -2.14 -2.30
CA PHE A 166 -2.64 -2.82 -1.42
C PHE A 166 -1.19 -2.42 -1.68
N GLY A 167 -0.82 -2.09 -2.91
CA GLY A 167 0.47 -1.48 -3.22
C GLY A 167 0.65 -0.15 -2.49
N MET A 168 -0.38 0.69 -2.49
CA MET A 168 -0.38 1.94 -1.72
C MET A 168 -0.26 1.68 -0.21
N VAL A 169 -1.00 0.73 0.36
CA VAL A 169 -0.88 0.39 1.79
C VAL A 169 0.52 -0.09 2.14
N LYS A 170 1.14 -0.90 1.28
CA LYS A 170 2.53 -1.35 1.46
C LYS A 170 3.49 -0.16 1.47
N ILE A 171 3.39 0.75 0.50
CA ILE A 171 4.22 1.97 0.44
C ILE A 171 3.98 2.85 1.68
N ALA A 172 2.72 3.12 2.02
CA ALA A 172 2.36 3.91 3.19
C ALA A 172 2.92 3.32 4.50
N SER A 173 2.84 2.00 4.66
CA SER A 173 3.37 1.28 5.83
C SER A 173 4.88 1.47 5.95
N SER A 174 5.62 1.32 4.83
CA SER A 174 7.07 1.56 4.78
C SER A 174 7.48 3.01 5.04
N LYS A 175 6.53 3.95 4.97
CA LYS A 175 6.73 5.37 5.28
C LYS A 175 6.23 5.75 6.68
N GLY A 176 5.83 4.77 7.50
CA GLY A 176 5.40 4.98 8.88
C GLY A 176 3.90 5.27 9.06
N TYR A 177 3.09 5.18 8.01
CA TYR A 177 1.64 5.45 8.04
C TYR A 177 0.77 4.20 8.26
N PHE A 178 1.37 3.11 8.74
CA PHE A 178 0.73 1.79 8.88
C PHE A 178 -0.63 1.85 9.58
N PHE A 179 -0.69 2.41 10.78
CA PHE A 179 -1.91 2.40 11.59
C PHE A 179 -3.05 3.18 10.92
N GLU A 180 -2.73 4.27 10.23
CA GLU A 180 -3.72 5.12 9.59
C GLU A 180 -4.31 4.52 8.31
N VAL A 181 -3.55 3.67 7.60
CA VAL A 181 -4.01 3.06 6.35
C VAL A 181 -4.63 1.68 6.57
N VAL A 182 -4.11 0.89 7.51
CA VAL A 182 -4.58 -0.49 7.74
C VAL A 182 -6.03 -0.50 8.20
N GLU A 183 -6.40 0.32 9.19
CA GLU A 183 -7.77 0.39 9.71
C GLU A 183 -8.79 0.72 8.60
N ARG A 184 -8.39 1.54 7.62
CA ARG A 184 -9.27 1.97 6.52
C ARG A 184 -9.44 0.90 5.45
N VAL A 185 -8.37 0.16 5.15
CA VAL A 185 -8.36 -0.83 4.06
C VAL A 185 -8.84 -2.19 4.54
N PHE A 186 -8.76 -2.47 5.84
CA PHE A 186 -9.12 -3.76 6.39
C PHE A 186 -10.58 -4.19 6.09
N PRO A 187 -11.61 -3.34 6.24
CA PRO A 187 -12.98 -3.71 5.86
C PRO A 187 -13.11 -4.12 4.38
N LEU A 188 -12.29 -3.54 3.51
CA LEU A 188 -12.24 -3.90 2.09
C LEU A 188 -11.57 -5.27 1.89
N MET A 189 -10.47 -5.53 2.59
CA MET A 189 -9.79 -6.84 2.58
C MET A 189 -10.75 -7.96 3.00
N VAL A 190 -11.50 -7.75 4.08
CA VAL A 190 -12.48 -8.72 4.61
C VAL A 190 -13.52 -9.10 3.56
N ARG A 191 -13.98 -8.11 2.79
CA ARG A 191 -15.05 -8.28 1.79
C ARG A 191 -14.56 -8.90 0.49
N LEU A 192 -13.34 -8.56 0.04
CA LEU A 192 -12.92 -8.82 -1.33
C LEU A 192 -11.76 -9.81 -1.48
N VAL A 193 -11.05 -10.12 -0.40
CA VAL A 193 -9.84 -10.97 -0.45
C VAL A 193 -10.08 -12.30 0.26
N LYS A 194 -9.43 -13.37 -0.24
CA LYS A 194 -9.45 -14.65 0.46
C LYS A 194 -8.57 -14.58 1.72
N PRO A 195 -9.04 -15.08 2.88
CA PRO A 195 -8.33 -14.99 4.17
C PRO A 195 -6.89 -15.52 4.18
N ALA A 196 -6.59 -16.56 3.39
CA ALA A 196 -5.24 -17.11 3.33
C ALA A 196 -4.24 -16.12 2.71
N SER A 197 -4.60 -15.53 1.57
CA SER A 197 -3.77 -14.58 0.84
C SER A 197 -3.62 -13.23 1.54
N SER A 198 -4.62 -12.85 2.35
CA SER A 198 -4.57 -11.62 3.13
C SER A 198 -3.62 -11.70 4.33
N LEU A 199 -3.39 -12.89 4.90
CA LEU A 199 -2.48 -13.02 6.05
C LEU A 199 -1.04 -12.67 5.66
N ASP A 200 -0.55 -13.22 4.55
CA ASP A 200 0.80 -12.92 4.08
C ASP A 200 0.91 -11.45 3.66
N LEU A 201 -0.12 -10.90 3.03
CA LEU A 201 -0.18 -9.47 2.71
C LEU A 201 -0.15 -8.57 3.94
N MET A 202 -0.86 -8.91 5.02
CA MET A 202 -0.81 -8.15 6.29
C MET A 202 0.56 -8.21 6.94
N LEU A 203 1.24 -9.37 6.86
CA LEU A 203 2.60 -9.52 7.35
C LEU A 203 3.60 -8.71 6.52
N GLU A 204 3.36 -8.52 5.22
CA GLU A 204 4.14 -7.59 4.39
C GLU A 204 3.95 -6.13 4.82
N PHE A 205 2.72 -5.73 5.18
CA PHE A 205 2.44 -4.39 5.70
C PHE A 205 3.15 -4.16 7.04
N GLU A 206 3.03 -5.12 7.96
CA GLU A 206 3.73 -5.12 9.25
C GLU A 206 5.24 -5.03 9.04
N LYS A 207 5.81 -5.86 8.15
CA LYS A 207 7.24 -5.85 7.85
C LYS A 207 7.69 -4.47 7.37
N GLY A 208 7.01 -3.87 6.39
CA GLY A 208 7.36 -2.54 5.89
C GLY A 208 7.35 -1.49 7.01
N TYR A 209 6.37 -1.56 7.90
CA TYR A 209 6.32 -0.68 9.07
C TYR A 209 7.46 -0.91 10.06
N LEU A 210 7.82 -2.17 10.33
CA LEU A 210 8.90 -2.49 11.25
C LEU A 210 10.27 -2.13 10.68
N ASP A 211 10.49 -2.32 9.37
CA ASP A 211 11.71 -1.86 8.69
C ASP A 211 11.87 -0.34 8.86
N TYR A 212 10.78 0.43 8.72
CA TYR A 212 10.76 1.88 9.00
C TYR A 212 11.11 2.23 10.45
N ILE A 213 10.51 1.54 11.43
CA ILE A 213 10.78 1.79 12.84
C ILE A 213 12.22 1.41 13.21
N ILE A 214 12.73 0.27 12.73
CA ILE A 214 14.10 -0.17 13.01
C ILE A 214 15.11 0.85 12.49
N ALA A 215 14.85 1.47 11.34
CA ALA A 215 15.72 2.49 10.76
C ALA A 215 15.77 3.79 11.58
N LEU A 216 14.70 4.14 12.30
CA LEU A 216 14.60 5.41 13.04
C LEU A 216 14.82 5.26 14.55
N GLU A 217 14.22 4.23 15.14
CA GLU A 217 14.14 4.00 16.59
C GLU A 217 14.28 2.50 16.91
N PRO A 218 15.44 1.89 16.66
CA PRO A 218 15.65 0.45 16.85
C PRO A 218 15.36 -0.03 18.28
N GLN A 219 15.59 0.81 19.28
CA GLN A 219 15.27 0.54 20.69
C GLN A 219 13.77 0.32 20.93
N ASN A 220 12.90 0.91 20.10
CA ASN A 220 11.45 0.81 20.20
C ASN A 220 10.88 -0.30 19.29
N ALA A 221 11.69 -0.92 18.44
CA ALA A 221 11.22 -1.88 17.42
C ALA A 221 10.39 -3.04 18.01
N LYS A 222 10.78 -3.58 19.17
CA LYS A 222 10.03 -4.65 19.86
C LYS A 222 8.62 -4.20 20.27
N ARG A 223 8.51 -2.99 20.83
CA ARG A 223 7.22 -2.40 21.23
C ARG A 223 6.33 -2.18 20.00
N HIS A 224 6.88 -1.63 18.93
CA HIS A 224 6.15 -1.41 17.68
C HIS A 224 5.72 -2.72 17.00
N ALA A 225 6.53 -3.78 17.08
CA ALA A 225 6.15 -5.11 16.62
C ALA A 225 4.94 -5.65 17.38
N SER A 226 4.91 -5.51 18.71
CA SER A 226 3.75 -5.87 19.55
C SER A 226 2.49 -5.11 19.11
N LEU A 227 2.58 -3.78 18.98
CA LEU A 227 1.45 -2.92 18.63
C LEU A 227 0.90 -3.19 17.23
N ALA A 228 1.79 -3.30 16.23
CA ALA A 228 1.40 -3.60 14.86
C ALA A 228 0.72 -4.98 14.78
N ARG A 229 1.28 -5.98 15.47
CA ARG A 229 0.74 -7.33 15.54
C ARG A 229 -0.64 -7.38 16.19
N GLU A 230 -0.80 -6.73 17.34
CA GLU A 230 -2.07 -6.62 18.06
C GLU A 230 -3.14 -5.96 17.19
N THR A 231 -2.79 -4.89 16.49
CA THR A 231 -3.69 -4.20 15.56
C THR A 231 -4.20 -5.14 14.49
N LEU A 232 -3.31 -5.90 13.83
CA LEU A 232 -3.71 -6.87 12.81
C LEU A 232 -4.60 -7.98 13.39
N ILE A 233 -4.29 -8.49 14.58
CA ILE A 233 -5.11 -9.52 15.24
C ILE A 233 -6.52 -8.99 15.53
N LEU A 234 -6.61 -7.77 16.09
CA LEU A 234 -7.89 -7.14 16.41
C LEU A 234 -8.74 -6.92 15.16
N GLU A 235 -8.13 -6.42 14.07
CA GLU A 235 -8.81 -6.29 12.80
C GLU A 235 -9.32 -7.65 12.28
N LEU A 236 -8.48 -8.70 12.29
CA LEU A 236 -8.89 -10.06 11.92
C LEU A 236 -10.07 -10.59 12.73
N CYS A 237 -10.15 -10.28 14.01
CA CYS A 237 -11.29 -10.62 14.86
C CYS A 237 -12.59 -9.93 14.41
N LYS A 238 -12.54 -8.67 13.96
CA LYS A 238 -13.72 -7.93 13.46
C LYS A 238 -14.33 -8.59 12.23
N GLY A 239 -13.53 -9.25 11.39
CA GLY A 239 -13.99 -9.93 10.16
C GLY A 239 -14.87 -11.16 10.39
N LYS A 240 -14.85 -11.76 11.60
CA LYS A 240 -15.54 -13.01 11.98
C LYS A 240 -15.26 -14.22 11.06
N GLY A 241 -15.77 -15.39 11.42
CA GLY A 241 -15.73 -16.58 10.57
C GLY A 241 -14.30 -17.00 10.19
N ARG A 242 -14.05 -17.13 8.88
CA ARG A 242 -12.72 -17.50 8.34
C ARG A 242 -11.60 -16.52 8.72
N TRP A 243 -11.92 -15.26 9.04
CA TRP A 243 -10.95 -14.26 9.48
C TRP A 243 -10.50 -14.47 10.92
N LEU A 244 -11.40 -14.94 11.78
CA LEU A 244 -11.06 -15.35 13.15
C LEU A 244 -10.05 -16.51 13.16
N LYS A 245 -10.18 -17.47 12.24
CA LYS A 245 -9.17 -18.52 12.05
C LYS A 245 -7.80 -17.95 11.68
N MET A 246 -7.75 -16.85 10.92
CA MET A 246 -6.48 -16.17 10.62
C MET A 246 -5.94 -15.42 11.84
N ALA A 247 -6.80 -14.79 12.66
CA ALA A 247 -6.39 -14.18 13.92
C ALA A 247 -5.70 -15.21 14.84
N VAL A 248 -6.30 -16.40 15.01
CA VAL A 248 -5.71 -17.51 15.78
C VAL A 248 -4.36 -17.94 15.20
N LYS A 249 -4.24 -18.06 13.86
CA LYS A 249 -2.96 -18.40 13.20
C LYS A 249 -1.91 -17.33 13.45
N LEU A 250 -2.28 -16.05 13.33
CA LEU A 250 -1.38 -14.92 13.54
C LEU A 250 -0.90 -14.84 15.00
N LEU A 251 -1.79 -15.08 15.96
CA LEU A 251 -1.46 -15.18 17.38
C LEU A 251 -0.44 -16.31 17.65
N LYS A 252 -0.66 -17.50 17.08
CA LYS A 252 0.30 -18.61 17.18
C LYS A 252 1.67 -18.26 16.57
N ARG A 253 1.67 -17.64 15.38
CA ARG A 253 2.90 -17.13 14.74
C ARG A 253 3.60 -16.07 15.59
N SER A 254 2.86 -15.25 16.32
CA SER A 254 3.41 -14.25 17.24
C SER A 254 4.23 -14.90 18.35
N LYS A 255 3.65 -15.91 19.01
CA LYS A 255 4.32 -16.69 20.03
C LYS A 255 5.59 -17.37 19.50
N GLN A 256 5.52 -17.96 18.31
CA GLN A 256 6.68 -18.60 17.67
C GLN A 256 7.82 -17.63 17.35
N LYS A 257 7.48 -16.39 16.95
CA LYS A 257 8.46 -15.34 16.64
C LYS A 257 8.91 -14.53 17.86
N GLY A 258 8.41 -14.85 19.06
CA GLY A 258 8.70 -14.08 20.28
C GLY A 258 8.15 -12.64 20.26
N ILE A 259 7.14 -12.35 19.44
CA ILE A 259 6.46 -11.05 19.43
C ILE A 259 5.37 -11.10 20.50
N SER A 260 5.49 -10.25 21.53
CA SER A 260 4.48 -10.16 22.59
C SER A 260 3.13 -9.74 22.01
N VAL A 261 2.07 -10.27 22.60
CA VAL A 261 0.69 -9.85 22.37
C VAL A 261 0.05 -9.78 23.74
N SER A 262 -0.68 -8.71 24.03
CA SER A 262 -1.31 -8.52 25.33
C SER A 262 -2.22 -9.70 25.72
N SER A 263 -2.37 -9.90 27.03
CA SER A 263 -3.28 -10.90 27.59
C SER A 263 -4.71 -10.67 27.11
N GLU A 264 -5.14 -9.41 27.06
CA GLU A 264 -6.52 -9.03 26.68
C GLU A 264 -6.83 -9.44 25.24
N VAL A 265 -5.90 -9.17 24.31
CA VAL A 265 -6.05 -9.58 22.90
C VAL A 265 -6.03 -11.10 22.78
N SER A 266 -5.16 -11.77 23.53
CA SER A 266 -5.05 -13.23 23.53
C SER A 266 -6.33 -13.91 24.03
N GLU A 267 -6.90 -13.42 25.15
CA GLU A 267 -8.14 -13.93 25.72
C GLU A 267 -9.35 -13.62 24.82
N LEU A 268 -9.40 -12.43 24.20
CA LEU A 268 -10.43 -12.10 23.22
C LEU A 268 -10.45 -13.10 22.05
N VAL A 269 -9.30 -13.40 21.46
CA VAL A 269 -9.19 -14.37 20.36
C VAL A 269 -9.69 -15.76 20.79
N LYS A 270 -9.33 -16.20 22.01
CA LYS A 270 -9.78 -17.49 22.55
C LYS A 270 -11.29 -17.51 22.77
N ALA A 271 -11.86 -16.48 23.40
CA ALA A 271 -13.29 -16.38 23.66
C ALA A 271 -14.11 -16.40 22.37
N LEU A 272 -13.69 -15.62 21.36
CA LEU A 272 -14.34 -15.62 20.05
C LEU A 272 -14.25 -16.99 19.37
N ALA A 273 -13.09 -17.64 19.42
CA ALA A 273 -12.88 -18.94 18.79
C ALA A 273 -13.64 -20.07 19.50
N TYR A 274 -13.88 -19.95 20.80
CA TYR A 274 -14.74 -20.86 21.56
C TYR A 274 -16.20 -20.70 21.13
N ASN A 275 -16.70 -19.46 21.09
CA ASN A 275 -18.07 -19.16 20.69
C ASN A 275 -18.40 -19.61 19.25
N GLU A 276 -17.43 -19.52 18.31
CA GLU A 276 -17.62 -20.01 16.93
C GLU A 276 -17.72 -21.54 16.83
N LYS A 277 -17.24 -22.30 17.83
CA LYS A 277 -17.36 -23.76 17.85
C LYS A 277 -18.65 -24.25 18.49
N ALA A 278 -19.25 -23.42 19.36
CA ALA A 278 -20.43 -23.77 20.14
C ALA A 278 -21.75 -23.50 19.40
N GLY A 279 -21.73 -22.64 18.38
CA GLY A 279 -22.88 -22.33 17.50
C GLY A 279 -22.72 -22.95 16.12
#